data_AF-A0A8S3FU48-F1
#
_entry.id   AF-A0A8S3FU48-F1
#
_cell.length_a   1.000
_cell.length_b   1.000
_cell.length_c   1.000
_cell.angle_alpha   90.00
_cell.angle_beta   90.00
_cell.angle_gamma   90.00
#
_symmetry.space_group_name_H-M   'P 1'
#
loop_
_entity.id
_entity.type
_entity.pdbx_description
1 polymer ?
#
loop_
_entity_poly.entity_id
_entity_poly.type
_entity_poly.pdbx_seq_one_letter_code
_entity_poly.pdbx_strand_id
1 'polypeptide(L)'
;PITISGMQSHSSLMPTKVITQPVVRQTVTSQQTTQYTESQINDFVSKCRTFLTTLLRLAEKQAPEKLPMVRSCIQELLDGSIDPESFTQRLHTLYKSQPHISLVPFFK
;
A
#
# COMPACT_ATOMS: atom_id res chain seq x y z
N PRO A 1 -8.18 -40.00 -57.20
CA PRO A 1 -6.96 -39.17 -57.18
C PRO A 1 -7.19 -37.84 -56.42
N ILE A 2 -6.11 -37.31 -55.85
CA ILE A 2 -5.95 -36.05 -55.09
C ILE A 2 -5.97 -36.20 -53.56
N THR A 3 -4.75 -36.39 -53.06
CA THR A 3 -4.17 -36.08 -51.75
C THR A 3 -4.40 -34.62 -51.34
N ILE A 4 -4.63 -34.32 -50.05
CA ILE A 4 -3.94 -33.23 -49.33
C ILE A 4 -3.73 -33.61 -47.85
N SER A 5 -2.46 -33.48 -47.46
CA SER A 5 -1.88 -33.61 -46.13
C SER A 5 -2.15 -32.35 -45.30
N GLY A 6 -2.37 -32.51 -43.99
CA GLY A 6 -2.67 -31.39 -43.09
C GLY A 6 -2.44 -31.72 -41.61
N MET A 7 -1.18 -31.95 -41.24
CA MET A 7 -0.53 -31.52 -40.00
C MET A 7 -1.44 -30.96 -38.88
N GLN A 8 -1.67 -31.75 -37.82
CA GLN A 8 -2.11 -31.25 -36.52
C GLN A 8 -0.90 -31.23 -35.58
N SER A 9 -0.36 -30.04 -35.36
CA SER A 9 0.67 -29.76 -34.36
C SER A 9 0.03 -29.15 -33.11
N HIS A 10 0.51 -29.60 -31.96
CA HIS A 10 0.63 -28.87 -30.70
C HIS A 10 -0.67 -28.43 -29.99
N SER A 11 -0.94 -29.02 -28.82
CA SER A 11 -0.41 -28.43 -27.56
C SER A 11 -0.98 -29.12 -26.33
N SER A 12 -0.06 -29.35 -25.40
CA SER A 12 -0.23 -29.72 -24.00
C SER A 12 -1.46 -29.07 -23.32
N LEU A 13 -2.41 -29.91 -22.87
CA LEU A 13 -3.39 -29.55 -21.87
C LEU A 13 -2.83 -29.96 -20.51
N MET A 14 -2.18 -29.01 -19.83
CA MET A 14 -1.97 -29.10 -18.38
C MET A 14 -3.30 -28.80 -17.67
N PRO A 15 -3.77 -29.63 -16.72
CA PRO A 15 -4.92 -29.27 -15.91
C PRO A 15 -4.51 -28.16 -14.93
N THR A 16 -5.12 -26.99 -15.06
CA THR A 16 -5.06 -25.91 -14.07
C THR A 16 -5.63 -26.44 -12.75
N LYS A 17 -4.76 -26.74 -11.79
CA LYS A 17 -5.14 -26.93 -10.40
C LYS A 17 -5.67 -25.57 -9.92
N VAL A 18 -6.99 -25.42 -9.89
CA VAL A 18 -7.66 -24.32 -9.20
C VAL A 18 -7.27 -24.41 -7.73
N ILE A 19 -6.35 -23.54 -7.31
CA ILE A 19 -6.03 -23.35 -5.90
C ILE A 19 -7.13 -22.47 -5.34
N THR A 20 -8.21 -23.14 -4.92
CA THR A 20 -9.20 -22.57 -3.99
C THR A 20 -8.48 -22.38 -2.67
N GLN A 21 -7.87 -21.20 -2.46
CA GLN A 21 -7.43 -20.81 -1.14
C GLN A 21 -8.69 -20.59 -0.27
N PRO A 22 -8.81 -21.23 0.91
CA PRO A 22 -9.85 -20.84 1.84
C PRO A 22 -9.52 -19.41 2.32
N VAL A 23 -10.38 -18.47 1.95
CA VAL A 23 -10.43 -17.16 2.59
C VAL A 23 -10.81 -17.37 4.05
N VAL A 24 -9.80 -17.47 4.91
CA VAL A 24 -9.98 -17.39 6.35
C VAL A 24 -10.32 -15.95 6.70
N ARG A 25 -11.61 -15.62 6.69
CA ARG A 25 -12.13 -14.47 7.45
C ARG A 25 -11.94 -14.78 8.93
N GLN A 26 -10.75 -14.51 9.45
CA GLN A 26 -10.53 -14.47 10.89
C GLN A 26 -10.99 -13.10 11.40
N THR A 27 -12.25 -13.05 11.81
CA THR A 27 -12.71 -12.07 12.80
C THR A 27 -12.27 -12.58 14.16
N VAL A 28 -11.13 -12.10 14.66
CA VAL A 28 -10.78 -12.19 16.09
C VAL A 28 -10.62 -10.79 16.64
N THR A 29 -11.69 -10.34 17.30
CA THR A 29 -11.70 -9.20 18.20
C THR A 29 -10.86 -9.58 19.42
N SER A 30 -9.59 -9.18 19.43
CA SER A 30 -8.79 -9.11 20.65
C SER A 30 -8.37 -7.66 20.83
N GLN A 31 -9.00 -6.98 21.79
CA GLN A 31 -8.55 -5.69 22.31
C GLN A 31 -7.25 -5.93 23.08
N GLN A 32 -6.15 -6.13 22.35
CA GLN A 32 -4.83 -6.23 22.94
C GLN A 32 -4.27 -4.81 22.95
N THR A 33 -4.31 -4.16 24.11
CA THR A 33 -3.61 -2.91 24.33
C THR A 33 -2.12 -3.19 24.13
N THR A 34 -1.60 -2.87 22.94
CA THR A 34 -0.19 -3.04 22.63
C THR A 34 0.60 -2.08 23.51
N GLN A 35 1.13 -2.58 24.64
CA GLN A 35 1.99 -1.80 25.52
C GLN A 35 3.36 -1.66 24.83
N TYR A 36 3.54 -0.58 24.06
CA TYR A 36 4.82 -0.25 23.46
C TYR A 36 5.81 0.19 24.56
N THR A 37 7.04 -0.30 24.51
CA THR A 37 8.10 0.24 25.38
C THR A 37 8.52 1.62 24.87
N GLU A 38 9.05 2.47 25.74
CA GLU A 38 9.51 3.82 25.37
C GLU A 38 10.53 3.79 24.21
N SER A 39 11.41 2.78 24.17
CA SER A 39 12.35 2.57 23.06
C SER A 39 11.63 2.26 21.73
N GLN A 40 10.55 1.48 21.76
CA GLN A 40 9.76 1.16 20.57
C GLN A 40 9.00 2.39 20.05
N ILE A 41 8.49 3.23 20.96
CA ILE A 41 7.82 4.49 20.61
C ILE A 41 8.82 5.44 19.92
N ASN A 42 10.02 5.60 20.48
CA ASN A 42 11.06 6.45 19.88
C ASN A 42 11.51 5.95 18.49
N ASP A 43 11.62 4.64 18.31
CA ASP A 43 11.91 4.03 17.00
C ASP A 43 10.79 4.29 15.98
N PHE A 44 9.52 4.15 16.39
CA PHE A 44 8.37 4.44 15.56
C PHE A 44 8.31 5.92 15.14
N VAL A 45 8.55 6.86 16.05
CA VAL A 45 8.63 8.29 15.77
C VAL A 45 9.74 8.58 14.75
N SER A 46 10.90 7.95 14.91
CA SER A 46 12.05 8.11 13.98
C SER A 46 11.73 7.57 12.57
N LYS A 47 11.05 6.43 12.50
CA LYS A 47 10.57 5.84 11.24
C LYS A 47 9.52 6.71 10.58
N CYS A 48 8.55 7.22 11.34
CA CYS A 48 7.52 8.12 10.84
C CYS A 48 8.13 9.39 10.25
N ARG A 49 9.07 10.03 10.96
CA ARG A 49 9.79 11.22 10.45
C ARG A 49 10.56 10.93 9.16
N THR A 50 11.24 9.79 9.10
CA THR A 50 12.00 9.37 7.91
C THR A 50 11.07 9.09 6.73
N PHE A 51 9.94 8.45 6.99
CA PHE A 51 8.90 8.18 6.00
C PHE A 51 8.33 9.48 5.43
N LEU A 52 7.89 10.42 6.28
CA LEU A 52 7.38 11.72 5.85
C LEU A 52 8.42 12.54 5.07
N THR A 53 9.69 12.47 5.47
CA THR A 53 10.80 13.10 4.73
C THR A 53 10.98 12.49 3.35
N THR A 54 10.92 11.15 3.26
CA THR A 54 11.03 10.42 1.98
C THR A 54 9.86 10.76 1.07
N LEU A 55 8.66 10.87 1.63
CA LEU A 55 7.45 11.27 0.92
C LEU A 55 7.57 12.67 0.34
N LEU A 56 8.12 13.62 1.12
CA LEU A 56 8.36 14.97 0.66
C LEU A 56 9.37 15.00 -0.48
N ARG A 57 10.51 14.31 -0.33
CA ARG A 57 11.54 14.17 -1.38
C ARG A 57 11.01 13.52 -2.65
N LEU A 58 10.11 12.53 -2.52
CA LEU A 58 9.47 11.87 -3.64
C LEU A 58 8.60 12.86 -4.42
N ALA A 59 7.85 13.71 -3.70
CA ALA A 59 7.07 14.80 -4.28
C ALA A 59 7.95 15.72 -5.11
N GLU A 60 9.08 16.19 -4.56
CA GLU A 60 9.95 17.15 -5.26
C GLU A 60 10.55 16.55 -6.54
N LYS A 61 10.90 15.25 -6.51
CA LYS A 61 11.52 14.57 -7.65
C LYS A 61 10.54 14.16 -8.74
N GLN A 62 9.33 13.74 -8.39
CA GLN A 62 8.39 13.14 -9.34
C GLN A 62 7.21 14.03 -9.69
N ALA A 63 6.80 14.92 -8.78
CA ALA A 63 5.62 15.77 -8.93
C ALA A 63 5.81 17.10 -8.18
N PRO A 64 6.77 17.95 -8.58
CA PRO A 64 7.08 19.20 -7.89
C PRO A 64 5.86 20.14 -7.81
N GLU A 65 4.93 20.05 -8.76
CA GLU A 65 3.64 20.76 -8.75
C GLU A 65 2.72 20.36 -7.58
N LYS A 66 2.81 19.10 -7.09
CA LYS A 66 1.99 18.56 -5.98
C LYS A 66 2.65 18.69 -4.62
N LEU A 67 3.92 19.04 -4.60
CA LEU A 67 4.72 19.29 -3.40
C LEU A 67 4.01 20.19 -2.36
N PRO A 68 3.42 21.35 -2.70
CA PRO A 68 2.67 22.16 -1.73
C PRO A 68 1.46 21.42 -1.15
N MET A 69 0.74 20.61 -1.94
CA MET A 69 -0.40 19.81 -1.46
C MET A 69 0.07 18.71 -0.51
N VAL A 70 1.21 18.07 -0.81
CA VAL A 70 1.83 17.06 0.07
C VAL A 70 2.28 17.69 1.38
N ARG A 71 2.88 18.89 1.36
CA ARG A 71 3.22 19.64 2.58
C ARG A 71 1.98 19.94 3.43
N SER A 72 0.90 20.42 2.81
CA SER A 72 -0.37 20.67 3.51
C SER A 72 -0.89 19.40 4.18
N CYS A 73 -0.96 18.29 3.46
CA CYS A 73 -1.46 17.02 4.01
C CYS A 73 -0.61 16.55 5.21
N ILE A 74 0.72 16.68 5.16
CA ILE A 74 1.60 16.33 6.28
C ILE A 74 1.37 17.26 7.48
N GLN A 75 1.20 18.56 7.25
CA GLN A 75 0.91 19.52 8.33
C GLN A 75 -0.45 19.24 8.97
N GLU A 76 -1.51 19.03 8.18
CA GLU A 76 -2.84 18.69 8.69
C GLU A 76 -2.82 17.39 9.52
N LEU A 77 -1.99 16.40 9.15
CA LEU A 77 -1.82 15.18 9.93
C LEU A 77 -1.12 15.43 11.27
N LEU A 78 -0.05 16.24 11.28
CA LEU A 78 0.72 16.56 12.50
C LEU A 78 -0.05 17.47 13.46
N ASP A 79 -0.89 18.34 12.93
CA ASP A 79 -1.79 19.21 13.68
C ASP A 79 -2.99 18.44 14.27
N GLY A 80 -3.24 17.21 13.79
CA GLY A 80 -4.42 16.42 14.16
C GLY A 80 -5.70 16.87 13.46
N SER A 81 -5.61 17.78 12.49
CA SER A 81 -6.72 18.25 11.65
C SER A 81 -7.28 17.15 10.74
N ILE A 82 -6.47 16.16 10.36
CA ILE A 82 -6.93 14.97 9.62
C ILE A 82 -6.42 13.68 10.26
N ASP A 83 -7.25 12.65 10.24
CA ASP A 83 -6.85 11.32 10.67
C ASP A 83 -5.87 10.64 9.69
N PRO A 84 -5.10 9.66 10.15
CA PRO A 84 -4.19 8.87 9.32
C PRO A 84 -4.82 8.23 8.07
N GLU A 85 -6.08 7.83 8.18
CA GLU A 85 -6.83 7.23 7.06
C GLU A 85 -7.12 8.27 5.98
N SER A 86 -7.59 9.45 6.38
CA SER A 86 -7.83 10.60 5.50
C SER A 86 -6.55 11.08 4.83
N PHE A 87 -5.43 11.15 5.58
CA PHE A 87 -4.12 11.46 5.02
C PHE A 87 -3.74 10.47 3.91
N THR A 88 -3.88 9.17 4.18
CA THR A 88 -3.52 8.11 3.21
C THR A 88 -4.38 8.20 1.94
N GLN A 89 -5.67 8.48 2.06
CA GLN A 89 -6.58 8.67 0.92
C GLN A 89 -6.22 9.89 0.05
N ARG A 90 -5.92 11.04 0.67
CA ARG A 90 -5.47 12.24 -0.05
C ARG A 90 -4.16 11.97 -0.79
N LEU A 91 -3.24 11.26 -0.13
CA LEU A 91 -1.96 10.90 -0.71
C LEU A 91 -2.11 9.98 -1.92
N HIS A 92 -2.97 8.96 -1.85
CA HIS A 92 -3.27 8.08 -2.98
C HIS A 92 -3.82 8.86 -4.18
N THR A 93 -4.74 9.81 -3.93
CA THR A 93 -5.33 10.65 -4.98
C THR A 93 -4.27 11.53 -5.64
N LEU A 94 -3.35 12.12 -4.85
CA LEU A 94 -2.26 12.96 -5.37
C LEU A 94 -1.32 12.19 -6.30
N TYR A 95 -0.97 10.95 -5.95
CA TYR A 95 0.01 10.18 -6.71
C TYR A 95 -0.59 9.19 -7.72
N LYS A 96 -1.93 9.06 -7.76
CA LYS A 96 -2.63 8.00 -8.52
C LYS A 96 -2.04 6.60 -8.26
N SER A 97 -1.44 6.38 -7.08
CA SER A 97 -0.76 5.11 -6.79
C SER A 97 -1.78 4.04 -6.41
N GLN A 98 -1.59 2.82 -6.90
CA GLN A 98 -2.42 1.68 -6.52
C GLN A 98 -2.29 1.36 -5.01
N PRO A 99 -3.37 0.86 -4.37
CA PRO A 99 -3.57 0.91 -2.91
C PRO A 99 -2.83 -0.18 -2.11
N HIS A 100 -1.61 -0.60 -2.48
CA HIS A 100 -1.05 -1.84 -1.92
C HIS A 100 -0.41 -1.71 -0.52
N ILE A 101 -0.21 -0.50 0.04
CA ILE A 101 0.39 -0.30 1.37
C ILE A 101 -0.42 0.74 2.15
N SER A 102 -1.17 0.29 3.16
CA SER A 102 -1.85 1.19 4.09
C SER A 102 -0.84 1.74 5.10
N LEU A 103 -0.80 3.06 5.24
CA LEU A 103 0.07 3.74 6.20
C LEU A 103 -0.57 3.88 7.58
N VAL A 104 -1.88 3.61 7.70
CA VAL A 104 -2.65 3.75 8.94
C VAL A 104 -2.02 3.04 10.14
N PRO A 105 -1.47 1.82 10.04
CA PRO A 105 -0.80 1.15 11.16
C PRO A 105 0.47 1.86 11.66
N PHE A 106 1.06 2.75 10.85
CA PHE A 106 2.24 3.56 11.21
C PHE A 106 1.89 4.89 11.89
N PHE A 107 0.61 5.13 12.16
CA PHE A 107 0.16 6.38 12.76
C PHE A 107 -0.75 6.16 13.98
N LYS A 108 -1.04 4.91 14.36
CA LYS A 108 -1.87 4.53 15.51
C LYS A 108 -1.04 4.09 16.70
#